data_AF-A0A5J9W5I0-F1
#
_entry.id   AF-A0A5J9W5I0-F1
#
_cell.length_a   1.000
_cell.length_b   1.000
_cell.length_c   1.000
_cell.angle_alpha   90.00
_cell.angle_beta   90.00
_cell.angle_gamma   90.00
#
_symmetry.space_group_name_H-M   'P 1'
#
loop_
_entity.id
_entity.type
_entity.pdbx_description
1 polymer ?
#
loop_
_entity_poly.entity_id
_entity_poly.type
_entity_poly.pdbx_seq_one_letter_code
_entity_poly.pdbx_strand_id
1 'polypeptide(L)'
;MEFPNLEDLQVSPSYGTIFDKYLFQSVCRACPCLKRLKLRFTVDGHFYYPQLIIPIDGTIPVMHELRFLELIGCELNDIGLAAVIDNGPVLQSLWITGCFNYREMDDELKAKCARVENMTLPQDDPNSYLPFLPPLW
;
A
#
# COMPACT_ATOMS: atom_id res chain seq x y z
N MET A 1 -2.66 -1.21 22.41
CA MET A 1 -3.49 -2.42 22.36
C MET A 1 -2.82 -3.36 21.39
N GLU A 2 -2.54 -4.60 21.80
CA GLU A 2 -1.80 -5.59 20.99
C GLU A 2 -2.72 -6.78 20.68
N PHE A 3 -2.57 -7.35 19.49
CA PHE A 3 -3.31 -8.52 19.01
C PHE A 3 -2.30 -9.60 18.56
N PRO A 4 -1.63 -10.28 19.52
CA PRO A 4 -0.48 -11.14 19.23
C PRO A 4 -0.83 -12.40 18.41
N ASN A 5 -2.10 -12.80 18.36
CA ASN A 5 -2.55 -14.00 17.63
C ASN A 5 -3.31 -13.67 16.33
N LEU A 6 -3.39 -12.38 15.96
CA LEU A 6 -4.15 -12.00 14.77
C LEU A 6 -3.35 -12.32 13.52
N GLU A 7 -3.85 -13.23 12.70
CA GLU A 7 -3.19 -13.68 11.46
C GLU A 7 -3.72 -13.00 10.20
N ASP A 8 -4.98 -12.55 10.22
CA ASP A 8 -5.64 -11.90 9.07
C ASP A 8 -6.35 -10.63 9.57
N LEU A 9 -6.03 -9.51 8.94
CA LEU A 9 -6.65 -8.23 9.24
C LEU A 9 -6.99 -7.49 7.95
N GLN A 10 -8.24 -7.08 7.86
CA GLN A 10 -8.70 -6.11 6.87
C GLN A 10 -9.20 -4.86 7.57
N VAL A 11 -8.70 -3.72 7.14
CA VAL A 11 -9.20 -2.39 7.52
C VAL A 11 -9.70 -1.72 6.26
N SER A 12 -10.98 -1.34 6.25
CA SER A 12 -11.64 -0.70 5.10
C SER A 12 -12.46 0.46 5.63
N PRO A 13 -11.85 1.63 5.82
CA PRO A 13 -12.54 2.73 6.44
C PRO A 13 -13.63 3.34 5.58
N SER A 14 -14.61 3.93 6.25
CA SER A 14 -15.66 4.71 5.61
C SER A 14 -15.10 6.01 5.04
N TYR A 15 -15.74 6.49 3.97
CA TYR A 15 -15.45 7.78 3.34
C TYR A 15 -15.38 8.94 4.34
N GLY A 16 -14.42 9.85 4.15
CA GLY A 16 -14.24 11.04 4.99
C GLY A 16 -13.56 10.78 6.34
N THR A 17 -13.17 9.54 6.62
CA THR A 17 -12.41 9.22 7.84
C THR A 17 -10.94 9.59 7.62
N ILE A 18 -10.43 10.54 8.41
CA ILE A 18 -9.02 10.91 8.41
C ILE A 18 -8.26 9.86 9.22
N PHE A 19 -7.28 9.18 8.62
CA PHE A 19 -6.38 8.29 9.33
C PHE A 19 -5.06 8.95 9.62
N ASP A 20 -4.46 8.49 10.71
CA ASP A 20 -3.05 8.70 10.94
C ASP A 20 -2.26 8.04 9.80
N LYS A 21 -1.32 8.80 9.23
CA LYS A 21 -0.34 8.25 8.27
C LYS A 21 0.47 7.08 8.84
N TYR A 22 0.49 6.95 10.17
CA TYR A 22 1.11 5.83 10.86
C TYR A 22 0.22 4.59 11.02
N LEU A 23 -0.96 4.53 10.38
CA LEU A 23 -1.88 3.39 10.53
C LEU A 23 -1.22 2.06 10.18
N PHE A 24 -0.55 2.01 9.03
CA PHE A 24 0.13 0.80 8.57
C PHE A 24 1.18 0.31 9.58
N GLN A 25 2.05 1.21 10.02
CA GLN A 25 3.11 0.93 11.00
C GLN A 25 2.53 0.52 12.35
N SER A 26 1.43 1.15 12.76
CA SER A 26 0.73 0.84 14.01
C SER A 26 0.13 -0.56 13.99
N VAL A 27 -0.48 -0.96 12.87
CA VAL A 27 -1.00 -2.31 12.67
C VAL A 27 0.11 -3.35 12.73
N CYS A 28 1.21 -3.12 12.00
CA CYS A 28 2.34 -4.04 11.99
C CYS A 28 3.00 -4.18 13.38
N ARG A 29 3.02 -3.11 14.19
CA ARG A 29 3.50 -3.18 15.60
C ARG A 29 2.53 -3.92 16.50
N ALA A 30 1.23 -3.70 16.34
CA ALA A 30 0.21 -4.29 17.19
C ALA A 30 -0.03 -5.77 16.89
N CYS A 31 0.27 -6.24 15.68
CA CYS A 31 -0.05 -7.58 15.19
C CYS A 31 1.21 -8.29 14.65
N PRO A 32 2.14 -8.76 15.52
CA PRO A 32 3.43 -9.32 15.09
C PRO A 32 3.32 -10.63 14.30
N CYS A 33 2.23 -11.40 14.50
CA CYS A 33 2.00 -12.68 13.84
C CYS A 33 1.11 -12.57 12.59
N LEU A 34 0.89 -11.35 12.09
CA LEU A 34 -0.01 -11.08 10.99
C LEU A 34 0.54 -11.69 9.69
N LYS A 35 -0.26 -12.57 9.06
CA LYS A 35 0.06 -13.23 7.80
C LYS A 35 -0.55 -12.53 6.60
N ARG A 36 -1.71 -11.89 6.79
CA ARG A 36 -2.46 -11.20 5.74
C ARG A 36 -2.94 -9.85 6.24
N LEU A 37 -2.57 -8.79 5.52
CA LEU A 37 -3.00 -7.43 5.79
C LEU A 37 -3.63 -6.82 4.55
N LYS A 38 -4.82 -6.25 4.72
CA LYS A 38 -5.53 -5.50 3.68
C LYS A 38 -5.91 -4.13 4.22
N LEU A 39 -5.29 -3.08 3.72
CA LEU A 39 -5.68 -1.71 3.98
C LEU A 39 -6.34 -1.15 2.73
N ARG A 40 -7.62 -0.80 2.84
CA ARG A 40 -8.42 -0.32 1.71
C ARG A 40 -9.01 1.03 2.02
N PHE A 41 -8.36 2.07 1.52
CA PHE A 41 -8.87 3.43 1.58
C PHE A 41 -9.76 3.66 0.36
N THR A 42 -11.03 3.99 0.61
CA THR A 42 -11.94 4.42 -0.45
C THR A 42 -11.44 5.73 -1.03
N VAL A 43 -10.92 5.66 -2.26
CA VAL A 43 -10.71 6.82 -3.13
C VAL A 43 -11.94 6.89 -4.02
N ASP A 44 -12.75 7.94 -3.89
CA ASP A 44 -13.88 8.13 -4.80
C ASP A 44 -13.33 8.33 -6.22
N GLY A 45 -13.76 7.50 -7.17
CA GLY A 45 -13.25 7.49 -8.55
C GLY A 45 -13.52 8.78 -9.32
N HIS A 46 -14.35 9.68 -8.76
CA HIS A 46 -14.69 10.96 -9.35
C HIS A 46 -13.80 12.12 -8.87
N PHE A 47 -13.13 11.98 -7.73
CA PHE A 47 -12.30 13.01 -7.16
C PHE A 47 -11.08 12.41 -6.52
N TYR A 48 -10.00 12.33 -7.30
CA TYR A 48 -8.67 12.14 -6.77
C TYR A 48 -8.35 13.33 -5.85
N TYR A 49 -8.45 13.11 -4.54
CA TYR A 49 -8.09 14.08 -3.51
C TYR A 49 -6.72 13.69 -2.95
N PRO A 50 -5.62 14.32 -3.41
CA PRO A 50 -4.26 13.99 -2.94
C PRO A 50 -4.14 14.02 -1.41
N GLN A 51 -4.92 14.86 -0.74
CA GLN A 51 -4.95 14.98 0.72
C GLN A 51 -5.52 13.77 1.47
N LEU A 52 -6.20 12.85 0.78
CA LEU A 52 -6.73 11.61 1.38
C LEU A 52 -5.79 10.41 1.17
N ILE A 53 -4.71 10.63 0.43
CA ILE A 53 -3.75 9.57 0.13
C ILE A 53 -2.74 9.51 1.24
N ILE A 54 -2.57 8.30 1.78
CA ILE A 54 -1.70 8.09 2.92
C ILE A 54 -0.32 7.72 2.41
N PRO A 55 0.71 8.56 2.66
CA PRO A 55 2.07 8.22 2.30
C PRO A 55 2.60 7.14 3.23
N ILE A 56 3.24 6.13 2.65
CA ILE A 56 4.00 5.13 3.39
C ILE A 56 5.48 5.47 3.19
N ASP A 57 5.99 6.36 4.02
CA ASP A 57 7.36 6.89 3.99
C ASP A 57 8.12 6.71 5.33
N GLY A 58 7.45 6.15 6.34
CA GLY A 58 7.97 6.00 7.70
C GLY A 58 8.75 4.71 7.94
N THR A 59 9.33 4.60 9.14
CA THR A 59 9.99 3.37 9.61
C THR A 59 8.98 2.23 9.75
N ILE A 60 9.01 1.30 8.80
CA ILE A 60 8.17 0.09 8.80
C ILE A 60 8.82 -0.93 9.75
N PRO A 61 8.10 -1.46 10.75
CA PRO A 61 8.63 -2.52 11.60
C PRO A 61 8.78 -3.82 10.79
N VAL A 62 9.64 -4.74 11.24
CA VAL A 62 9.78 -6.05 10.61
C VAL A 62 8.47 -6.85 10.74
N MET A 63 7.96 -7.33 9.61
CA MET A 63 6.72 -8.06 9.47
C MET A 63 7.04 -9.55 9.29
N HIS A 64 7.45 -10.21 10.39
CA HIS A 64 8.06 -11.54 10.38
C HIS A 64 7.22 -12.63 9.71
N GLU A 65 5.89 -12.55 9.83
CA GLU A 65 4.98 -13.59 9.34
C GLU A 65 4.15 -13.14 8.12
N LEU A 66 4.30 -11.88 7.67
CA LEU A 66 3.42 -11.29 6.66
C LEU A 66 3.72 -11.84 5.27
N ARG A 67 2.74 -12.53 4.70
CA ARG A 67 2.82 -13.18 3.39
C ARG A 67 2.04 -12.43 2.32
N PHE A 68 0.95 -11.78 2.71
CA PHE A 68 0.08 -11.04 1.81
C PHE A 68 -0.16 -9.63 2.32
N LEU A 69 0.16 -8.64 1.48
CA LEU A 69 -0.12 -7.24 1.74
C LEU A 69 -0.90 -6.63 0.58
N GLU A 70 -2.04 -6.02 0.89
CA GLU A 70 -2.81 -5.23 -0.06
C GLU A 70 -3.01 -3.81 0.48
N LEU A 71 -2.64 -2.82 -0.34
CA LEU A 71 -2.70 -1.40 -0.05
C LEU A 71 -3.47 -0.71 -1.18
N ILE A 72 -4.74 -0.40 -0.93
CA ILE A 72 -5.60 0.31 -1.88
C ILE A 72 -5.76 1.75 -1.42
N GLY A 73 -5.48 2.70 -2.31
CA GLY A 73 -5.59 4.14 -2.01
C GLY A 73 -4.46 4.68 -1.15
N CYS A 74 -3.29 4.03 -1.17
CA CYS A 74 -2.06 4.51 -0.54
C CYS A 74 -1.12 5.13 -1.58
N GLU A 75 -0.29 6.08 -1.15
CA GLU A 75 0.86 6.55 -1.92
C GLU A 75 2.10 5.84 -1.39
N LEU A 76 2.82 5.20 -2.30
CA LEU A 76 4.08 4.53 -2.02
C LEU A 76 5.11 5.13 -2.98
N ASN A 77 6.24 5.57 -2.44
CA ASN A 77 7.40 5.94 -3.24
C ASN A 77 8.40 4.78 -3.28
N ASP A 78 9.49 4.95 -4.04
CA ASP A 78 10.63 4.05 -4.11
C ASP A 78 11.16 3.63 -2.72
N ILE A 79 11.34 4.60 -1.82
CA ILE A 79 11.82 4.39 -0.45
C ILE A 79 10.85 3.53 0.36
N GLY A 80 9.56 3.85 0.30
CA GLY A 80 8.50 3.12 0.99
C GLY A 80 8.35 1.70 0.49
N LEU A 81 8.42 1.51 -0.84
CA LEU A 81 8.39 0.18 -1.46
C LEU A 81 9.58 -0.67 -1.04
N ALA A 82 10.79 -0.10 -1.08
CA ALA A 82 11.99 -0.77 -0.60
C ALA A 82 11.82 -1.19 0.87
N ALA A 83 11.33 -0.28 1.71
CA ALA A 83 11.11 -0.55 3.13
C ALA A 83 10.09 -1.66 3.38
N VAL A 84 8.98 -1.73 2.60
CA VAL A 84 8.00 -2.81 2.72
C VAL A 84 8.63 -4.17 2.40
N ILE A 85 9.42 -4.24 1.34
CA ILE A 85 10.05 -5.48 0.89
C ILE A 85 11.16 -5.90 1.85
N ASP A 86 12.02 -4.97 2.27
CA ASP A 86 13.15 -5.25 3.16
C ASP A 86 12.68 -5.69 4.55
N ASN A 87 11.55 -5.15 5.03
CA ASN A 87 10.95 -5.52 6.31
C ASN A 87 9.95 -6.69 6.22
N GLY A 88 9.69 -7.22 5.03
CA GLY A 88 8.79 -8.36 4.80
C GLY A 88 9.54 -9.60 4.30
N PRO A 89 10.32 -10.30 5.16
CA PRO A 89 11.22 -11.37 4.72
C PRO A 89 10.52 -12.57 4.07
N VAL A 90 9.24 -12.79 4.41
CA VAL A 90 8.40 -13.89 3.89
C VAL A 90 7.25 -13.40 3.02
N LEU A 91 7.32 -12.14 2.56
CA LEU A 91 6.26 -11.52 1.75
C LEU A 91 6.19 -12.19 0.37
N GLN A 92 5.05 -12.80 0.07
CA GLN A 92 4.81 -13.53 -1.18
C GLN A 92 3.95 -12.72 -2.15
N SER A 93 3.03 -11.92 -1.63
CA SER A 93 2.12 -11.11 -2.42
C SER A 93 2.08 -9.67 -1.94
N LEU A 94 2.28 -8.75 -2.87
CA LEU A 94 2.18 -7.32 -2.64
C LEU A 94 1.30 -6.69 -3.70
N TRP A 95 0.11 -6.24 -3.31
CA TRP A 95 -0.84 -5.60 -4.21
C TRP A 95 -1.03 -4.15 -3.80
N ILE A 96 -0.65 -3.23 -4.68
CA ILE A 96 -0.74 -1.80 -4.44
C ILE A 96 -1.56 -1.18 -5.55
N THR A 97 -2.58 -0.40 -5.17
CA THR A 97 -3.39 0.40 -6.08
C THR A 97 -3.50 1.82 -5.55
N GLY A 98 -3.50 2.82 -6.43
CA GLY A 98 -3.40 4.24 -6.06
C GLY A 98 -2.48 4.99 -7.01
N CYS A 99 -1.90 6.11 -6.57
CA CYS A 99 -0.81 6.73 -7.33
C CYS A 99 0.53 6.28 -6.79
N PHE A 100 1.33 5.80 -7.70
CA PHE A 100 2.75 5.59 -7.50
C PHE A 100 3.45 6.70 -8.25
N ASN A 101 4.16 7.57 -7.54
CA ASN A 101 4.96 8.59 -8.20
C ASN A 101 6.22 7.88 -8.73
N TYR A 102 6.12 7.28 -9.93
CA TYR A 102 7.23 6.59 -10.60
C TYR A 102 8.30 7.62 -10.98
N ARG A 103 9.12 8.01 -10.01
CA ARG A 103 10.51 8.25 -10.33
C ARG A 103 11.11 6.89 -10.65
N GLU A 104 11.84 6.80 -11.76
CA GLU A 104 12.42 5.56 -12.28
C GLU A 104 12.92 4.67 -11.13
N MET A 105 12.33 3.47 -10.97
CA MET A 105 12.86 2.49 -10.02
C MET A 105 14.28 2.16 -10.45
N ASP A 106 15.22 2.32 -9.53
CA ASP A 106 16.59 1.88 -9.77
C ASP A 106 16.67 0.35 -9.86
N ASP A 107 17.81 -0.14 -10.35
CA ASP A 107 17.99 -1.58 -10.57
C ASP A 107 18.04 -2.37 -9.24
N GLU A 108 18.40 -1.73 -8.13
CA GLU A 108 18.38 -2.35 -6.80
C GLU A 108 16.93 -2.62 -6.37
N LEU A 109 16.05 -1.64 -6.50
CA LEU A 109 14.64 -1.75 -6.15
C LEU A 109 13.92 -2.75 -7.06
N LYS A 110 14.25 -2.79 -8.36
CA LYS A 110 13.75 -3.84 -9.27
C LYS A 110 14.18 -5.24 -8.80
N ALA A 111 15.43 -5.41 -8.38
CA ALA A 111 15.92 -6.69 -7.87
C ALA A 111 15.22 -7.08 -6.56
N LYS A 112 14.90 -6.11 -5.69
CA LYS A 112 14.07 -6.34 -4.49
C LYS A 112 12.66 -6.78 -4.86
N CYS A 113 12.02 -6.10 -5.81
CA CYS A 113 10.68 -6.45 -6.28
C CYS A 113 10.61 -7.86 -6.87
N ALA A 114 11.65 -8.29 -7.59
CA ALA A 114 11.73 -9.65 -8.16
C ALA A 114 11.74 -10.78 -7.12
N ARG A 115 11.97 -10.47 -5.83
CA ARG A 115 11.88 -11.45 -4.73
C ARG A 115 10.43 -11.74 -4.31
N VAL A 116 9.49 -10.87 -4.66
CA VAL A 116 8.06 -11.04 -4.34
C VAL A 116 7.40 -11.78 -5.50
N GLU A 117 6.79 -12.92 -5.20
CA GLU A 117 6.22 -13.82 -6.22
C GLU A 117 5.07 -13.17 -7.00
N ASN A 118 4.17 -12.50 -6.28
CA ASN A 118 2.96 -11.89 -6.85
C ASN A 118 2.93 -10.40 -6.52
N MET A 119 3.47 -9.58 -7.41
CA MET A 119 3.48 -8.13 -7.24
C MET A 119 2.57 -7.42 -8.25
N THR A 120 1.71 -6.54 -7.74
CA THR A 120 0.96 -5.58 -8.53
C THR A 120 1.32 -4.19 -8.03
N LEU A 121 1.93 -3.38 -8.90
CA LEU A 121 2.16 -1.96 -8.66
C LEU A 121 1.17 -1.15 -9.50
N PRO A 122 0.78 0.07 -9.07
CA PRO A 122 0.01 0.95 -9.93
C PRO A 122 0.81 1.19 -11.20
N GLN A 123 0.23 0.91 -12.37
CA GLN A 123 0.85 1.40 -13.60
C GLN A 123 0.73 2.91 -13.60
N ASP A 124 1.83 3.60 -13.85
CA ASP A 124 1.82 4.98 -14.27
C ASP A 124 1.10 4.97 -15.63
N ASP A 125 -0.23 5.10 -15.62
CA ASP A 125 -0.99 5.30 -16.86
C ASP A 125 -1.01 6.82 -17.11
N PRO A 126 -0.16 7.35 -17.99
CA PRO A 126 -0.20 8.76 -18.34
C PRO A 126 -1.56 9.20 -18.93
N ASN A 127 -2.43 8.26 -19.33
CA ASN A 127 -3.79 8.54 -19.76
C ASN A 127 -4.85 8.45 -18.64
N SER A 128 -4.50 8.06 -17.40
CA SER A 128 -5.46 8.11 -16.27
C SER A 128 -5.79 9.55 -15.84
N TYR A 129 -5.11 10.55 -16.41
CA TYR A 129 -5.45 11.98 -16.31
C TYR A 129 -6.55 12.41 -17.27
N LEU A 130 -7.08 11.54 -18.13
CA LEU A 130 -8.26 11.91 -18.90
C LEU A 130 -9.43 12.00 -17.92
N PRO A 131 -10.00 13.21 -17.68
CA PRO A 131 -11.27 13.26 -16.99
C PRO A 131 -12.22 12.39 -17.82
N PHE A 132 -12.85 11.41 -17.18
CA PHE A 132 -13.96 10.68 -17.78
C PHE A 132 -14.92 11.76 -18.32
N LEU A 133 -14.89 12.01 -19.62
CA LEU A 133 -15.79 12.95 -20.25
C LEU A 133 -17.18 12.32 -20.06
N PRO A 134 -18.12 13.02 -19.41
CA PRO A 134 -19.47 12.50 -19.35
C PRO A 134 -19.95 12.31 -20.79
N PRO A 135 -20.74 11.26 -21.07
CA PRO A 135 -21.23 11.04 -22.40
C PRO A 135 -22.00 12.28 -22.87
N LEU A 136 -21.68 12.79 -24.07
CA LEU A 136 -22.44 13.86 -24.70
C LEU A 136 -23.77 13.30 -25.19
N TRP A 137 -24.73 13.14 -24.29
CA TRP A 137 -26.15 12.98 -24.61
C TRP A 137 -27.01 13.63 -23.53
#